data_AF-A0A2X2U386-F1
#
_entry.id   AF-A0A2X2U386-F1
#
_cell.length_a   1.000
_cell.length_b   1.000
_cell.length_c   1.000
_cell.angle_alpha   90.00
_cell.angle_beta   90.00
_cell.angle_gamma   90.00
#
_symmetry.space_group_name_H-M   'P 1'
#
loop_
_entity.id
_entity.type
_entity.pdbx_description
1 polymer ?
#
loop_
_entity_poly.entity_id
_entity_poly.type
_entity_poly.pdbx_seq_one_letter_code
_entity_poly.pdbx_strand_id
1 'polypeptide(L)'
;MEGLIPNDDSVRLLRHELEDFDYTLLYQAYSAKGRNPAVDPKIMFKILPYAYSQTIYSSRKIEAACRRDNNFMWLLAGQKATDHSTIARFRTGFLAAACEDLFFQMVRRLAVMGELSKEMVFIDGTKLEVFANKYTFVWKKSVGRWEETMFDKIVAAVELVNQEYIKSFTVTRESRASDLQEIVDFLEKTATEHGIAFVHGRGKRKTIQQRYYELFRRFLDRQLLYDLHHTRFGNRNSYSKTDAEATFMHMKDDHMRNAQLKPGYNVLWMYGDPTTPMMWRTHFMAE
;
A
#
# COMPACT_ATOMS: atom_id res chain seq x y z
N MET A 1 38.64 14.73 35.02
CA MET A 1 37.34 15.04 34.37
C MET A 1 36.13 14.45 35.12
N GLU A 2 36.30 13.47 36.03
CA GLU A 2 35.16 12.82 36.71
C GLU A 2 34.30 13.74 37.60
N GLY A 3 34.82 14.89 38.03
CA GLY A 3 34.06 15.90 38.78
C GLY A 3 33.41 17.01 37.93
N LEU A 4 33.56 17.00 36.59
CA LEU A 4 33.04 18.05 35.71
C LEU A 4 31.62 17.77 35.18
N ILE A 5 31.16 16.51 35.26
CA ILE A 5 29.85 16.09 34.76
C ILE A 5 29.00 15.65 35.95
N PRO A 6 27.79 16.21 36.13
CA PRO A 6 26.87 15.78 37.18
C PRO A 6 26.63 14.26 37.16
N ASN A 7 26.38 13.65 38.32
CA ASN A 7 26.11 12.21 38.41
C ASN A 7 24.82 11.80 37.68
N ASP A 8 23.87 12.73 37.57
CA ASP A 8 22.57 12.55 36.90
C ASP A 8 22.59 12.97 35.42
N ASP A 9 23.76 13.22 34.84
CA ASP A 9 23.83 13.58 33.42
C ASP A 9 23.59 12.36 32.51
N SER A 10 22.75 12.55 31.49
CA SER A 10 22.43 11.57 30.45
C SER A 10 23.63 10.84 29.84
N VAL A 11 24.79 11.48 29.75
CA VAL A 11 26.01 10.89 29.19
C VAL A 11 26.54 9.73 30.04
N ARG A 12 26.34 9.79 31.36
CA ARG A 12 26.77 8.75 32.29
C ARG A 12 25.87 7.53 32.18
N LEU A 13 24.55 7.75 32.16
CA LEU A 13 23.57 6.69 31.95
C LEU A 13 23.82 5.98 30.63
N LEU A 14 23.99 6.72 29.53
CA LEU A 14 24.26 6.13 28.23
C LEU A 14 25.56 5.32 28.22
N ARG A 15 26.64 5.84 28.82
CA ARG A 15 27.91 5.09 28.90
C ARG A 15 27.76 3.79 29.67
N HIS A 16 27.01 3.83 30.77
CA HIS A 16 26.70 2.67 31.61
C HIS A 16 25.90 1.61 30.83
N GLU A 17 24.79 2.01 30.22
CA GLU A 17 23.93 1.06 29.47
C GLU A 17 24.67 0.40 28.30
N LEU A 18 25.55 1.15 27.62
CA LEU A 18 26.34 0.64 26.50
C LEU A 18 27.57 -0.17 26.95
N GLU A 19 27.85 -0.30 28.25
CA GLU A 19 29.03 -1.04 28.73
C GLU A 19 28.87 -2.55 28.50
N ASP A 20 27.67 -3.09 28.71
CA ASP A 20 27.37 -4.54 28.66
C ASP A 20 27.02 -5.08 27.27
N PHE A 21 27.12 -4.26 26.23
CA PHE A 21 26.77 -4.70 24.88
C PHE A 21 27.80 -5.71 24.36
N ASP A 22 27.37 -6.61 23.49
CA ASP A 22 28.26 -7.51 22.79
C ASP A 22 28.89 -6.79 21.59
N TYR A 23 30.15 -6.40 21.73
CA TYR A 23 30.94 -5.73 20.69
C TYR A 23 31.70 -6.72 19.78
N THR A 24 31.46 -8.02 19.88
CA THR A 24 32.22 -9.05 19.14
C THR A 24 32.20 -8.81 17.64
N LEU A 25 31.02 -8.57 17.05
CA LEU A 25 30.90 -8.27 15.62
C LEU A 25 31.61 -6.97 15.23
N LEU A 26 31.59 -5.97 16.11
CA LEU A 26 32.30 -4.71 15.87
C LEU A 26 33.80 -4.93 15.82
N TYR A 27 34.38 -5.65 16.79
CA TYR A 27 35.82 -5.92 16.80
C TYR A 27 36.26 -6.85 15.66
N GLN A 28 35.45 -7.84 15.28
CA GLN A 28 35.71 -8.68 14.10
C GLN A 28 35.75 -7.89 12.79
N ALA A 29 34.99 -6.79 12.72
CA ALA A 29 35.00 -5.91 11.56
C ALA A 29 36.27 -5.01 11.47
N TYR A 30 37.15 -5.06 12.47
CA TYR A 30 38.48 -4.45 12.37
C TYR A 30 39.51 -5.50 11.99
N SER A 31 40.40 -5.16 11.06
CA SER A 31 41.49 -6.06 10.67
C SER A 31 42.46 -6.28 11.85
N ALA A 32 42.73 -7.54 12.17
CA ALA A 32 43.78 -7.93 13.12
C ALA A 32 45.20 -7.57 12.63
N LYS A 33 45.35 -7.23 11.34
CA LYS A 33 46.61 -6.80 10.71
C LYS A 33 46.46 -5.36 10.18
N GLY A 34 47.30 -4.44 10.65
CA GLY A 34 47.32 -3.06 10.18
C GLY A 34 47.51 -2.05 11.31
N ARG A 35 47.21 -0.77 11.01
CA ARG A 35 47.28 0.29 12.00
C ARG A 35 46.10 0.21 12.95
N ASN A 36 46.38 0.15 14.26
CA ASN A 36 45.34 0.20 15.28
C ASN A 36 44.49 1.47 15.13
N PRO A 37 43.17 1.38 15.35
CA PRO A 37 42.29 2.54 15.26
C PRO A 37 42.73 3.59 16.29
N ALA A 38 42.66 4.86 15.90
CA ALA A 38 43.08 5.98 16.75
C ALA A 38 42.18 6.16 17.99
N VAL A 39 40.96 5.65 17.90
CA VAL A 39 40.00 5.60 19.00
C VAL A 39 39.43 4.19 19.07
N ASP A 40 39.25 3.71 20.29
CA ASP A 40 38.70 2.39 20.55
C ASP A 40 37.32 2.22 19.89
N PRO A 41 37.04 1.12 19.15
CA PRO A 41 35.77 0.94 18.47
C PRO A 41 34.54 1.03 19.38
N LYS A 42 34.61 0.53 20.63
CA LYS A 42 33.52 0.65 21.60
C LYS A 42 33.29 2.10 22.00
N ILE A 43 34.35 2.88 22.21
CA ILE A 43 34.23 4.33 22.46
C ILE A 43 33.65 5.05 21.24
N MET A 44 34.11 4.72 20.03
CA MET A 44 33.58 5.29 18.79
C MET A 44 32.09 5.01 18.63
N PHE A 45 31.65 3.79 18.95
CA PHE A 45 30.23 3.47 18.96
C PHE A 45 29.47 4.35 19.95
N LYS A 46 29.91 4.45 21.22
CA LYS A 46 29.22 5.25 22.26
C LYS A 46 29.00 6.72 21.88
N ILE A 47 29.92 7.32 21.13
CA ILE A 47 29.81 8.70 20.65
C ILE A 47 28.59 8.85 19.72
N LEU A 48 28.24 7.85 18.93
CA LEU A 48 27.17 7.96 17.93
C LEU A 48 25.77 8.04 18.56
N PRO A 49 25.31 7.10 19.41
CA PRO A 49 24.03 7.22 20.11
C PRO A 49 23.94 8.49 20.94
N TYR A 50 25.03 8.91 21.61
CA TYR A 50 25.03 10.15 22.38
C TYR A 50 24.89 11.38 21.47
N ALA A 51 25.60 11.43 20.34
CA ALA A 51 25.43 12.50 19.37
C ALA A 51 24.00 12.59 18.84
N TYR A 52 23.38 11.45 18.54
CA TYR A 52 22.02 11.40 18.02
C TYR A 52 20.98 11.79 19.08
N SER A 53 21.19 11.44 20.35
CA SER A 53 20.33 11.90 21.44
C SER A 53 20.37 13.42 21.62
N GLN A 54 21.50 14.05 21.27
CA GLN A 54 21.66 15.51 21.23
C GLN A 54 21.26 16.14 19.89
N THR A 55 20.61 15.39 18.97
CA THR A 55 20.22 15.83 17.61
C THR A 55 21.39 16.20 16.67
N ILE A 56 22.59 15.68 16.94
CA ILE A 56 23.81 15.94 16.17
C ILE A 56 24.10 14.78 15.21
N TYR A 57 23.64 14.90 13.96
CA TYR A 57 23.78 13.81 12.96
C TYR A 57 24.96 13.97 11.98
N SER A 58 25.46 15.20 11.82
CA SER A 58 26.55 15.50 10.88
C SER A 58 27.90 15.09 11.46
N SER A 59 28.69 14.28 10.72
CA SER A 59 30.01 13.83 11.18
C SER A 59 30.96 14.97 11.56
N ARG A 60 30.90 16.10 10.84
CA ARG A 60 31.66 17.32 11.16
C ARG A 60 31.20 17.99 12.45
N LYS A 61 29.89 18.01 12.71
CA LYS A 61 29.35 18.53 13.97
C LYS A 61 29.71 17.62 15.15
N ILE A 62 29.70 16.31 14.95
CA ILE A 62 30.14 15.33 15.97
C ILE A 62 31.62 15.52 16.29
N GLU A 63 32.48 15.67 15.27
CA GLU A 63 33.89 15.99 15.45
C GLU A 63 34.09 17.31 16.24
N ALA A 64 33.32 18.36 15.92
CA ALA A 64 33.38 19.62 16.64
C ALA A 64 32.95 19.47 18.11
N ALA A 65 31.91 18.69 18.38
CA ALA A 65 31.45 18.37 19.75
C ALA A 65 32.53 17.60 20.52
N CYS A 66 33.17 16.60 19.90
CA CYS A 66 34.28 15.85 20.48
C CYS A 66 35.48 16.70 20.92
N ARG A 67 35.64 17.91 20.38
CA ARG A 67 36.72 18.84 20.74
C ARG A 67 36.33 19.89 21.77
N ARG A 68 35.05 20.23 21.88
CA ARG A 68 34.59 21.44 22.60
C ARG A 68 33.63 21.12 23.74
N ASP A 69 32.90 20.03 23.64
CA ASP A 69 31.84 19.68 24.57
C ASP A 69 32.36 18.73 25.66
N ASN A 70 32.10 19.07 26.93
CA ASN A 70 32.61 18.33 28.08
C ASN A 70 32.09 16.89 28.13
N ASN A 71 30.85 16.65 27.70
CA ASN A 71 30.23 15.33 27.74
C ASN A 71 30.86 14.40 26.69
N PHE A 72 31.12 14.92 25.49
CA PHE A 72 31.85 14.16 24.46
C PHE A 72 33.32 13.93 24.83
N MET A 73 34.00 14.94 25.39
CA MET A 73 35.38 14.80 25.87
C MET A 73 35.49 13.75 26.99
N TRP A 74 34.49 13.66 27.86
CA TRP A 74 34.43 12.63 28.90
C TRP A 74 34.16 11.24 28.33
N LEU A 75 33.27 11.10 27.33
CA LEU A 75 33.05 9.82 26.64
C LEU A 75 34.32 9.30 25.95
N LEU A 76 35.13 10.20 25.40
CA LEU A 76 36.42 9.85 24.80
C LEU A 76 37.44 9.31 25.82
N ALA A 77 37.19 9.46 27.12
CA ALA A 77 38.03 8.93 28.20
C ALA A 77 39.54 9.25 28.05
N GLY A 78 39.84 10.46 27.57
CA GLY A 78 41.23 10.93 27.35
C GLY A 78 41.81 10.58 25.98
N GLN A 79 41.08 9.87 25.12
CA GLN A 79 41.48 9.65 23.73
C GLN A 79 41.29 10.91 22.87
N LYS A 80 42.06 11.02 21.79
CA LYS A 80 42.01 12.19 20.89
C LYS A 80 40.67 12.24 20.16
N ALA A 81 40.11 13.45 20.03
CA ALA A 81 38.91 13.68 19.23
C ALA A 81 39.04 13.11 17.80
N THR A 82 38.00 12.40 17.38
CA THR A 82 37.94 11.68 16.11
C THR A 82 37.64 12.62 14.95
N ASP A 83 38.36 12.48 13.84
CA ASP A 83 38.07 13.24 12.62
C ASP A 83 36.72 12.82 11.99
N HIS A 84 36.02 13.75 11.34
CA HIS A 84 34.75 13.47 10.67
C HIS A 84 34.85 12.34 9.64
N SER A 85 36.00 12.17 8.99
CA SER A 85 36.22 11.09 8.02
C SER A 85 36.18 9.73 8.70
N THR A 86 36.73 9.62 9.91
CA THR A 86 36.70 8.39 10.72
C THR A 86 35.29 8.09 11.18
N ILE A 87 34.55 9.11 11.65
CA ILE A 87 33.14 8.97 12.06
C ILE A 87 32.26 8.53 10.87
N ALA A 88 32.45 9.13 9.70
CA ALA A 88 31.69 8.77 8.50
C ALA A 88 32.00 7.34 8.03
N ARG A 89 33.27 6.94 8.06
CA ARG A 89 33.69 5.57 7.74
C ARG A 89 33.13 4.56 8.73
N PHE A 90 33.10 4.89 10.03
CA PHE A 90 32.54 4.01 11.05
C PHE A 90 31.07 3.69 10.80
N ARG A 91 30.30 4.64 10.25
CA ARG A 91 28.88 4.49 9.94
C ARG A 91 28.58 3.76 8.63
N THR A 92 29.59 3.43 7.81
CA THR A 92 29.38 3.02 6.41
C THR A 92 30.16 1.76 6.05
N GLY A 93 29.72 1.12 4.97
CA GLY A 93 30.42 -0.03 4.39
C GLY A 93 30.46 -1.23 5.35
N PHE A 94 31.66 -1.74 5.61
CA PHE A 94 31.89 -2.98 6.35
C PHE A 94 31.45 -2.93 7.83
N LEU A 95 31.37 -1.74 8.42
CA LEU A 95 30.97 -1.55 9.83
C LEU A 95 29.46 -1.34 10.00
N ALA A 96 28.70 -1.22 8.91
CA ALA A 96 27.27 -0.97 8.96
C ALA A 96 26.51 -2.12 9.67
N ALA A 97 26.83 -3.37 9.33
CA ALA A 97 26.21 -4.55 9.95
C ALA A 97 26.49 -4.63 11.47
N ALA A 98 27.72 -4.30 11.90
CA ALA A 98 28.07 -4.28 13.32
C ALA A 98 27.36 -3.12 14.08
N CYS A 99 27.24 -1.95 13.45
CA CYS A 99 26.47 -0.85 14.02
C CYS A 99 24.98 -1.17 14.12
N GLU A 100 24.43 -1.85 13.12
CA GLU A 100 23.04 -2.32 13.09
C GLU A 100 22.77 -3.33 14.20
N ASP A 101 23.66 -4.31 14.39
CA ASP A 101 23.55 -5.27 15.49
C ASP A 101 23.55 -4.58 16.86
N LEU A 102 24.52 -3.71 17.13
CA LEU A 102 24.59 -2.96 18.39
C LEU A 102 23.37 -2.05 18.59
N PHE A 103 22.83 -1.46 17.52
CA PHE A 103 21.59 -0.71 17.59
C PHE A 103 20.41 -1.61 17.99
N PHE A 104 20.29 -2.81 17.41
CA PHE A 104 19.25 -3.76 17.80
C PHE A 104 19.42 -4.26 19.24
N GLN A 105 20.64 -4.40 19.75
CA GLN A 105 20.87 -4.70 21.17
C GLN A 105 20.30 -3.59 22.07
N MET A 106 20.51 -2.32 21.71
CA MET A 106 19.93 -1.18 22.42
C MET A 106 18.39 -1.20 22.39
N VAL A 107 17.80 -1.41 21.22
CA VAL A 107 16.34 -1.49 21.07
C VAL A 107 15.78 -2.64 21.91
N ARG A 108 16.41 -3.83 21.90
CA ARG A 108 15.97 -4.96 22.72
C ARG A 108 16.06 -4.66 24.22
N ARG A 109 17.12 -4.00 24.67
CA ARG A 109 17.27 -3.61 26.09
C ARG A 109 16.16 -2.64 26.51
N LEU A 110 15.90 -1.61 25.71
CA LEU A 110 14.78 -0.69 25.93
C LEU A 110 13.41 -1.40 25.91
N ALA A 111 13.23 -2.39 25.03
CA ALA A 111 12.02 -3.19 24.97
C ALA A 111 11.79 -4.01 26.25
N VAL A 112 12.85 -4.64 26.78
CA VAL A 112 12.80 -5.42 28.03
C VAL A 112 12.52 -4.52 29.23
N MET A 113 13.06 -3.30 29.25
CA MET A 113 12.80 -2.31 30.29
C MET A 113 11.38 -1.72 30.23
N GLY A 114 10.63 -1.98 29.17
CA GLY A 114 9.29 -1.41 28.98
C GLY A 114 9.29 0.06 28.54
N GLU A 115 10.45 0.59 28.11
CA GLU A 115 10.62 1.98 27.68
C GLU A 115 10.20 2.22 26.22
N LEU A 116 9.88 1.16 25.48
CA LEU A 116 9.31 1.25 24.14
C LEU A 116 7.79 1.18 24.22
N SER A 117 7.12 2.26 23.79
CA SER A 117 5.68 2.24 23.56
C SER A 117 5.34 1.25 22.44
N LYS A 118 4.53 0.24 22.76
CA LYS A 118 4.03 -0.79 21.82
C LYS A 118 2.73 -0.38 21.13
N GLU A 119 2.26 0.84 21.35
CA GLU A 119 0.94 1.31 20.90
C GLU A 119 0.97 1.93 19.49
N MET A 120 2.17 2.30 18.99
CA MET A 120 2.30 2.96 17.70
C MET A 120 2.52 1.95 16.57
N VAL A 121 1.46 1.70 15.80
CA VAL A 121 1.52 1.01 14.52
C VAL A 121 1.85 2.03 13.43
N PHE A 122 3.00 1.89 12.79
CA PHE A 122 3.34 2.68 11.62
C PHE A 122 2.85 1.95 10.37
N ILE A 123 1.89 2.55 9.68
CA ILE A 123 1.39 2.09 8.38
C ILE A 123 2.06 2.94 7.31
N ASP A 124 2.99 2.36 6.56
CA ASP A 124 3.55 3.01 5.37
C ASP A 124 2.92 2.44 4.10
N GLY A 125 2.48 3.31 3.20
CA GLY A 125 1.84 2.94 1.95
C GLY A 125 2.72 3.25 0.75
N THR A 126 2.97 2.25 -0.09
CA THR A 126 3.57 2.44 -1.41
C THR A 126 2.61 2.03 -2.51
N LYS A 127 2.46 2.93 -3.50
CA LYS A 127 1.67 2.69 -4.69
C LYS A 127 2.56 2.12 -5.78
N LEU A 128 2.22 0.94 -6.30
CA LEU A 128 2.93 0.27 -7.38
C LEU A 128 2.08 0.29 -8.65
N GLU A 129 2.62 0.83 -9.74
CA GLU A 129 1.95 0.78 -11.06
C GLU A 129 1.95 -0.66 -11.55
N VAL A 130 0.81 -1.15 -12.06
CA VAL A 130 0.71 -2.51 -12.60
C VAL A 130 0.82 -2.52 -14.12
N PHE A 131 1.18 -3.68 -14.68
CA PHE A 131 1.17 -3.92 -16.13
C PHE A 131 -0.26 -4.17 -16.64
N ALA A 132 -1.12 -3.16 -16.50
CA ALA A 132 -2.50 -3.19 -16.99
C ALA A 132 -2.72 -2.07 -18.02
N ASN A 133 -3.74 -2.24 -18.87
CA ASN A 133 -4.05 -1.24 -19.87
C ASN A 133 -4.56 0.06 -19.21
N LYS A 134 -3.85 1.16 -19.49
CA LYS A 134 -4.05 2.49 -18.88
C LYS A 134 -5.37 3.15 -19.27
N TYR A 135 -6.07 2.64 -20.28
CA TYR A 135 -7.28 3.25 -20.85
C TYR A 135 -8.55 2.43 -20.62
N THR A 136 -8.46 1.26 -19.99
CA THR A 136 -9.59 0.34 -19.83
C THR A 136 -9.97 0.16 -18.38
N PHE A 137 -10.76 1.09 -17.84
CA PHE A 137 -11.26 1.06 -16.48
C PHE A 137 -12.79 0.98 -16.42
N VAL A 138 -13.29 0.57 -15.26
CA VAL A 138 -14.72 0.59 -14.93
C VAL A 138 -14.90 1.32 -13.61
N TRP A 139 -15.81 2.29 -13.57
CA TRP A 139 -16.13 3.09 -12.38
C TRP A 139 -17.48 2.67 -11.80
N LYS A 140 -17.52 2.40 -10.48
CA LYS A 140 -18.73 1.99 -9.77
C LYS A 140 -19.88 2.99 -9.94
N LYS A 141 -19.57 4.28 -9.80
CA LYS A 141 -20.54 5.37 -9.98
C LYS A 141 -21.11 5.46 -11.39
N SER A 142 -20.29 5.22 -12.41
CA SER A 142 -20.75 5.25 -13.81
C SER A 142 -21.63 4.04 -14.13
N VAL A 143 -21.24 2.85 -13.68
CA VAL A 143 -22.04 1.62 -13.82
C VAL A 143 -23.40 1.81 -13.18
N GLY A 144 -23.46 2.24 -11.91
CA GLY A 144 -24.74 2.47 -11.22
C GLY A 144 -25.64 3.49 -11.91
N ARG A 145 -25.07 4.59 -12.44
CA ARG A 145 -25.85 5.58 -13.21
C ARG A 145 -26.44 4.96 -14.49
N TRP A 146 -25.63 4.22 -15.24
CA TRP A 146 -26.07 3.59 -16.49
C TRP A 146 -27.06 2.47 -16.26
N GLU A 147 -26.94 1.74 -15.16
CA GLU A 147 -27.89 0.73 -14.72
C GLU A 147 -29.25 1.34 -14.39
N GLU A 148 -29.32 2.41 -13.59
CA GLU A 148 -30.60 3.09 -13.30
C GLU A 148 -31.22 3.69 -14.57
N THR A 149 -30.42 4.33 -15.43
CA THR A 149 -30.91 4.85 -16.73
C THR A 149 -31.44 3.73 -17.64
N MET A 150 -30.87 2.53 -17.55
CA MET A 150 -31.34 1.36 -18.29
C MET A 150 -32.63 0.81 -17.68
N PHE A 151 -32.75 0.82 -16.34
CA PHE A 151 -33.93 0.38 -15.63
C PHE A 151 -35.18 1.16 -16.04
N ASP A 152 -35.09 2.49 -16.14
CA ASP A 152 -36.21 3.32 -16.62
C ASP A 152 -36.67 2.91 -18.04
N LYS A 153 -35.72 2.53 -18.91
CA LYS A 153 -36.02 2.05 -20.27
C LYS A 153 -36.61 0.65 -20.27
N ILE A 154 -36.21 -0.20 -19.32
CA ILE A 154 -36.78 -1.54 -19.15
C ILE A 154 -38.25 -1.40 -18.75
N VAL A 155 -38.57 -0.58 -17.74
CA VAL A 155 -39.95 -0.36 -17.28
C VAL A 155 -40.85 0.08 -18.44
N ALA A 156 -40.42 1.11 -19.20
CA ALA A 156 -41.17 1.57 -20.36
C ALA A 156 -41.31 0.49 -21.47
N ALA A 157 -40.28 -0.33 -21.70
CA ALA A 157 -40.37 -1.41 -22.68
C ALA A 157 -41.28 -2.56 -22.23
N VAL A 158 -41.31 -2.86 -20.93
CA VAL A 158 -42.18 -3.88 -20.32
C VAL A 158 -43.65 -3.48 -20.46
N GLU A 159 -43.98 -2.21 -20.23
CA GLU A 159 -45.35 -1.70 -20.45
C GLU A 159 -45.82 -1.94 -21.88
N LEU A 160 -44.96 -1.70 -22.87
CA LEU A 160 -45.29 -1.94 -24.28
C LEU A 160 -45.52 -3.42 -24.58
N VAL A 161 -44.68 -4.31 -24.04
CA VAL A 161 -44.85 -5.76 -24.21
C VAL A 161 -46.12 -6.25 -23.51
N ASN A 162 -46.42 -5.74 -22.32
CA ASN A 162 -47.63 -6.08 -21.59
C ASN A 162 -48.90 -5.70 -22.36
N GLN A 163 -48.90 -4.53 -22.99
CA GLN A 163 -50.01 -4.09 -23.85
C GLN A 163 -50.15 -4.93 -25.12
N GLU A 164 -49.04 -5.20 -25.82
CA GLU A 164 -49.06 -5.92 -27.09
C GLU A 164 -49.48 -7.39 -26.94
N TYR A 165 -49.00 -8.06 -25.89
CA TYR A 165 -49.22 -9.50 -25.67
C TYR A 165 -50.28 -9.82 -24.61
N ILE A 166 -50.94 -8.79 -24.04
CA ILE A 166 -51.92 -8.92 -22.95
C ILE A 166 -51.32 -9.73 -21.78
N LYS A 167 -50.18 -9.22 -21.29
CA LYS A 167 -49.41 -9.80 -20.18
C LYS A 167 -49.28 -8.81 -19.03
N SER A 168 -48.80 -9.30 -17.90
CA SER A 168 -48.60 -8.54 -16.67
C SER A 168 -47.20 -8.77 -16.08
N PHE A 169 -46.18 -8.69 -16.93
CA PHE A 169 -44.79 -8.78 -16.47
C PHE A 169 -44.44 -7.58 -15.59
N THR A 170 -43.70 -7.82 -14.52
CA THR A 170 -43.15 -6.77 -13.65
C THR A 170 -41.66 -7.01 -13.47
N VAL A 171 -40.87 -5.95 -13.52
CA VAL A 171 -39.42 -6.02 -13.30
C VAL A 171 -39.08 -5.23 -12.04
N THR A 172 -38.56 -5.92 -11.02
CA THR A 172 -38.11 -5.27 -9.78
C THR A 172 -36.61 -5.03 -9.80
N ARG A 173 -36.07 -4.29 -8.82
CA ARG A 173 -34.63 -4.00 -8.76
C ARG A 173 -33.83 -5.23 -8.31
N GLU A 174 -34.42 -6.02 -7.44
CA GLU A 174 -33.82 -7.17 -6.78
C GLU A 174 -33.79 -8.39 -7.71
N SER A 175 -34.76 -8.51 -8.63
CA SER A 175 -34.89 -9.64 -9.55
C SER A 175 -34.69 -9.29 -11.03
N ARG A 176 -34.10 -8.13 -11.36
CA ARG A 176 -33.92 -7.62 -12.74
C ARG A 176 -33.50 -8.69 -13.75
N ALA A 177 -32.43 -9.43 -13.46
CA ALA A 177 -31.89 -10.43 -14.37
C ALA A 177 -32.86 -11.60 -14.59
N SER A 178 -33.52 -12.08 -13.53
CA SER A 178 -34.51 -13.16 -13.60
C SER A 178 -35.77 -12.73 -14.36
N ASP A 179 -36.30 -11.55 -14.05
CA ASP A 179 -37.51 -11.03 -14.69
C ASP A 179 -37.27 -10.76 -16.19
N LEU A 180 -36.09 -10.23 -16.54
CA LEU A 180 -35.70 -10.05 -17.94
C LEU A 180 -35.53 -11.38 -18.67
N GLN A 181 -34.97 -12.40 -18.00
CA GLN A 181 -34.83 -13.74 -18.58
C GLN A 181 -36.20 -14.35 -18.90
N GLU A 182 -37.18 -14.23 -17.99
CA GLU A 182 -38.54 -14.72 -18.21
C GLU A 182 -39.18 -14.06 -19.44
N ILE A 183 -39.02 -12.74 -19.59
CA ILE A 183 -39.56 -12.01 -20.76
C ILE A 183 -38.84 -12.44 -22.05
N VAL A 184 -37.51 -12.62 -22.02
CA VAL A 184 -36.75 -13.10 -23.18
C VAL A 184 -37.22 -14.48 -23.60
N ASP A 185 -37.38 -15.41 -22.66
CA ASP A 185 -37.83 -16.79 -22.92
C ASP A 185 -39.25 -16.80 -23.49
N PHE A 186 -40.14 -15.95 -22.95
CA PHE A 186 -41.49 -15.76 -23.50
C PHE A 186 -41.47 -15.27 -24.94
N LEU A 187 -40.66 -14.24 -25.24
CA LEU A 187 -40.56 -13.67 -26.59
C LEU A 187 -39.93 -14.65 -27.59
N GLU A 188 -38.95 -15.44 -27.16
CA GLU A 188 -38.33 -16.49 -27.96
C GLU A 188 -39.31 -17.60 -28.33
N LYS A 189 -40.05 -18.09 -27.33
CA LYS A 189 -41.10 -19.09 -27.52
C LYS A 189 -42.17 -18.56 -28.47
N THR A 190 -42.62 -17.32 -28.27
CA THR A 190 -43.62 -16.68 -29.12
C THR A 190 -43.11 -16.52 -30.57
N ALA A 191 -41.86 -16.13 -30.76
CA ALA A 191 -41.27 -16.02 -32.10
C ALA A 191 -41.20 -17.37 -32.82
N THR A 192 -40.91 -18.44 -32.08
CA THR A 192 -40.84 -19.81 -32.59
C THR A 192 -42.23 -20.33 -32.97
N GLU A 193 -43.23 -20.15 -32.11
CA GLU A 193 -44.62 -20.55 -32.36
C GLU A 193 -45.22 -19.85 -33.59
N HIS A 194 -44.86 -18.59 -33.82
CA HIS A 194 -45.30 -17.82 -34.97
C HIS A 194 -44.44 -18.05 -36.23
N GLY A 195 -43.42 -18.92 -36.16
CA GLY A 195 -42.56 -19.25 -37.30
C GLY A 195 -41.76 -18.06 -37.85
N ILE A 196 -41.35 -17.12 -37.00
CA ILE A 196 -40.71 -15.87 -37.41
C ILE A 196 -39.24 -16.11 -37.76
N ALA A 197 -38.88 -15.94 -39.03
CA ALA A 197 -37.48 -15.95 -39.46
C ALA A 197 -36.81 -14.61 -39.14
N PHE A 198 -35.78 -14.62 -38.29
CA PHE A 198 -35.05 -13.41 -37.93
C PHE A 198 -34.21 -12.90 -39.10
N VAL A 199 -34.28 -11.60 -39.36
CA VAL A 199 -33.55 -10.96 -40.45
C VAL A 199 -32.48 -10.01 -39.93
N HIS A 200 -31.30 -10.05 -40.55
CA HIS A 200 -30.16 -9.20 -40.20
C HIS A 200 -29.60 -8.51 -41.46
N GLY A 201 -28.92 -7.38 -41.27
CA GLY A 201 -28.29 -6.63 -42.36
C GLY A 201 -29.09 -5.43 -42.89
N ARG A 202 -28.46 -4.67 -43.79
CA ARG A 202 -29.04 -3.44 -44.38
C ARG A 202 -30.20 -3.78 -45.32
N GLY A 203 -31.24 -2.94 -45.32
CA GLY A 203 -32.42 -3.10 -46.19
C GLY A 203 -33.43 -4.16 -45.74
N LYS A 204 -33.19 -4.87 -44.63
CA LYS A 204 -34.14 -5.82 -44.05
C LYS A 204 -35.00 -5.15 -42.97
N ARG A 205 -36.32 -5.35 -43.04
CA ARG A 205 -37.26 -4.84 -42.02
C ARG A 205 -37.54 -5.93 -40.99
N LYS A 206 -37.14 -5.67 -39.74
CA LYS A 206 -37.39 -6.58 -38.62
C LYS A 206 -38.87 -6.56 -38.23
N THR A 207 -39.40 -7.72 -37.88
CA THR A 207 -40.74 -7.83 -37.29
C THR A 207 -40.77 -7.21 -35.90
N ILE A 208 -41.97 -6.90 -35.39
CA ILE A 208 -42.11 -6.32 -34.05
C ILE A 208 -41.61 -7.30 -32.97
N GLN A 209 -41.86 -8.59 -33.15
CA GLN A 209 -41.42 -9.66 -32.25
C GLN A 209 -39.90 -9.75 -32.19
N GLN A 210 -39.22 -9.75 -33.35
CA GLN A 210 -37.75 -9.74 -33.39
C GLN A 210 -37.18 -8.50 -32.70
N ARG A 211 -37.81 -7.33 -32.87
CA ARG A 211 -37.38 -6.08 -32.22
C ARG A 211 -37.51 -6.15 -30.70
N TYR A 212 -38.60 -6.69 -30.17
CA TYR A 212 -38.77 -6.88 -28.73
C TYR A 212 -37.76 -7.89 -28.19
N TYR A 213 -37.63 -9.06 -28.84
CA TYR A 213 -36.66 -10.08 -28.41
C TYR A 213 -35.23 -9.51 -28.36
N GLU A 214 -34.76 -8.86 -29.43
CA GLU A 214 -33.42 -8.26 -29.45
C GLU A 214 -33.26 -7.09 -28.47
N LEU A 215 -34.34 -6.37 -28.13
CA LEU A 215 -34.31 -5.31 -27.13
C LEU A 215 -34.14 -5.90 -25.73
N PHE A 216 -34.99 -6.86 -25.34
CA PHE A 216 -34.94 -7.50 -24.03
C PHE A 216 -33.68 -8.34 -23.85
N ARG A 217 -33.21 -9.02 -24.91
CA ARG A 217 -31.93 -9.72 -24.87
C ARG A 217 -30.75 -8.78 -24.59
N ARG A 218 -30.74 -7.60 -25.22
CA ARG A 218 -29.71 -6.58 -24.94
C ARG A 218 -29.81 -6.02 -23.52
N PHE A 219 -31.01 -5.90 -22.95
CA PHE A 219 -31.16 -5.52 -21.55
C PHE A 219 -30.62 -6.58 -20.61
N LEU A 220 -30.97 -7.86 -20.85
CA LEU A 220 -30.48 -8.99 -20.07
C LEU A 220 -28.95 -9.10 -20.11
N ASP A 221 -28.35 -9.09 -21.31
CA ASP A 221 -26.90 -9.20 -21.47
C ASP A 221 -26.16 -8.05 -20.73
N ARG A 222 -26.75 -6.84 -20.73
CA ARG A 222 -26.20 -5.70 -19.99
C ARG A 222 -26.40 -5.81 -18.48
N GLN A 223 -27.54 -6.32 -18.02
CA GLN A 223 -27.79 -6.52 -16.60
C GLN A 223 -26.78 -7.51 -16.02
N LEU A 224 -26.56 -8.65 -16.70
CA LEU A 224 -25.53 -9.63 -16.30
C LEU A 224 -24.12 -9.02 -16.26
N LEU A 225 -23.81 -8.11 -17.19
CA LEU A 225 -22.55 -7.37 -17.18
C LEU A 225 -22.43 -6.42 -15.97
N TYR A 226 -23.51 -5.73 -15.60
CA TYR A 226 -23.53 -4.86 -14.42
C TYR A 226 -23.42 -5.66 -13.12
N ASP A 227 -24.11 -6.79 -13.02
CA ASP A 227 -24.00 -7.71 -11.88
C ASP A 227 -22.54 -8.18 -11.71
N LEU A 228 -21.88 -8.57 -12.82
CA LEU A 228 -20.45 -8.91 -12.81
C LEU A 228 -19.57 -7.73 -12.36
N HIS A 229 -19.86 -6.50 -12.79
CA HIS A 229 -19.14 -5.32 -12.33
C HIS A 229 -19.31 -5.11 -10.82
N HIS A 230 -20.53 -5.23 -10.29
CA HIS A 230 -20.82 -5.11 -8.86
C HIS A 230 -20.07 -6.15 -8.03
N THR A 231 -20.03 -7.41 -8.48
CA THR A 231 -19.22 -8.46 -7.85
C THR A 231 -17.72 -8.09 -7.85
N ARG A 232 -17.21 -7.57 -8.96
CA ARG A 232 -15.79 -7.21 -9.09
C ARG A 232 -15.39 -5.99 -8.25
N PHE A 233 -16.28 -5.02 -8.05
CA PHE A 233 -15.93 -3.85 -7.25
C PHE A 233 -15.61 -4.23 -5.80
N GLY A 234 -16.39 -5.12 -5.18
CA GLY A 234 -16.32 -5.33 -3.74
C GLY A 234 -16.41 -3.98 -3.00
N ASN A 235 -15.40 -3.68 -2.18
CA ASN A 235 -15.30 -2.41 -1.45
C ASN A 235 -14.71 -1.26 -2.27
N ARG A 236 -14.27 -1.50 -3.51
CA ARG A 236 -13.51 -0.53 -4.33
C ARG A 236 -14.42 0.32 -5.20
N ASN A 237 -13.95 1.52 -5.55
CA ASN A 237 -14.67 2.46 -6.42
C ASN A 237 -14.40 2.27 -7.92
N SER A 238 -13.33 1.57 -8.28
CA SER A 238 -12.94 1.28 -9.67
C SER A 238 -12.13 0.00 -9.76
N TYR A 239 -12.00 -0.54 -10.98
CA TYR A 239 -11.04 -1.60 -11.28
C TYR A 239 -10.60 -1.54 -12.75
N SER A 240 -9.46 -2.18 -13.09
CA SER A 240 -8.98 -2.31 -14.47
C SER A 240 -9.57 -3.53 -15.18
N LYS A 241 -9.99 -3.39 -16.44
CA LYS A 241 -10.57 -4.52 -17.20
C LYS A 241 -9.58 -5.65 -17.45
N THR A 242 -8.28 -5.33 -17.57
CA THR A 242 -7.22 -6.32 -17.85
C THR A 242 -6.62 -6.93 -16.59
N ASP A 243 -6.76 -6.23 -15.44
CA ASP A 243 -6.31 -6.69 -14.13
C ASP A 243 -7.37 -6.28 -13.11
N ALA A 244 -8.24 -7.23 -12.75
CA ALA A 244 -9.40 -6.96 -11.91
C ALA A 244 -9.04 -6.61 -10.46
N GLU A 245 -7.81 -6.88 -10.02
CA GLU A 245 -7.34 -6.58 -8.67
C GLU A 245 -6.78 -5.15 -8.58
N ALA A 246 -6.34 -4.58 -9.70
CA ALA A 246 -5.79 -3.23 -9.74
C ALA A 246 -6.87 -2.14 -9.73
N THR A 247 -6.61 -1.06 -8.98
CA THR A 247 -7.46 0.13 -8.95
C THR A 247 -6.76 1.32 -9.58
N PHE A 248 -7.53 2.28 -10.12
CA PHE A 248 -6.95 3.49 -10.69
C PHE A 248 -6.71 4.52 -9.58
N MET A 249 -5.47 4.97 -9.45
CA MET A 249 -5.04 5.89 -8.40
C MET A 249 -3.99 6.88 -8.91
N HIS A 250 -3.79 7.98 -8.17
CA HIS A 250 -2.66 8.88 -8.39
C HIS A 250 -1.36 8.22 -7.90
N MET A 251 -0.40 8.07 -8.79
CA MET A 251 0.93 7.54 -8.47
C MET A 251 1.82 8.62 -7.85
N LYS A 252 2.81 8.21 -7.05
CA LYS A 252 3.84 9.13 -6.52
C LYS A 252 4.70 9.69 -7.67
N ASP A 253 5.03 8.84 -8.65
CA ASP A 253 5.74 9.25 -9.86
C ASP A 253 4.77 9.72 -10.96
N ASP A 254 4.55 11.04 -10.97
CA ASP A 254 3.87 11.77 -12.06
C ASP A 254 4.84 12.72 -12.76
N HIS A 255 5.76 12.14 -13.53
CA HIS A 255 6.80 12.89 -14.25
C HIS A 255 6.20 13.95 -15.20
N MET A 256 5.04 13.66 -15.80
CA MET A 256 4.37 14.54 -16.75
C MET A 256 3.46 15.57 -16.06
N ARG A 257 3.25 15.47 -14.73
CA ARG A 257 2.35 16.31 -13.92
C ARG A 257 0.97 16.50 -14.52
N ASN A 258 0.47 15.47 -15.22
CA ASN A 258 -0.83 15.53 -15.88
C ASN A 258 -1.96 14.99 -15.00
N ALA A 259 -1.65 14.60 -13.76
CA ALA A 259 -2.57 14.03 -12.79
C ALA A 259 -3.32 12.80 -13.35
N GLN A 260 -2.73 12.08 -14.31
CA GLN A 260 -3.38 10.93 -14.90
C GLN A 260 -3.39 9.77 -13.91
N LEU A 261 -4.60 9.25 -13.64
CA LEU A 261 -4.75 8.04 -12.86
C LEU A 261 -4.16 6.85 -13.62
N LYS A 262 -3.43 6.01 -12.91
CA LYS A 262 -2.85 4.78 -13.46
C LYS A 262 -3.35 3.58 -12.66
N PRO A 263 -3.47 2.40 -13.30
CA PRO A 263 -3.79 1.20 -12.57
C PRO A 263 -2.62 0.86 -11.65
N GLY A 264 -2.92 0.59 -10.39
CA GLY A 264 -1.91 0.26 -9.41
C GLY A 264 -2.46 -0.51 -8.22
N TYR A 265 -1.53 -1.01 -7.42
CA TYR A 265 -1.80 -1.57 -6.10
C TYR A 265 -1.35 -0.58 -5.03
N ASN A 266 -2.17 -0.41 -4.00
CA ASN A 266 -1.75 0.22 -2.77
C ASN A 266 -1.23 -0.87 -1.83
N VAL A 267 0.09 -0.97 -1.69
CA VAL A 267 0.73 -1.93 -0.80
C VAL A 267 0.98 -1.24 0.53
N LEU A 268 0.36 -1.75 1.57
CA LEU A 268 0.49 -1.28 2.93
C LEU A 268 1.49 -2.17 3.67
N TRP A 269 2.54 -1.55 4.21
CA TRP A 269 3.50 -2.18 5.09
C TRP A 269 3.13 -1.78 6.52
N MET A 270 2.80 -2.78 7.34
CA MET A 270 2.63 -2.58 8.77
C MET A 270 3.96 -2.88 9.44
N TYR A 271 4.55 -1.87 10.07
CA TYR A 271 5.68 -2.08 10.96
C TYR A 271 5.12 -2.29 12.37
N GLY A 272 5.26 -3.52 12.86
CA GLY A 272 4.88 -3.95 14.19
C GLY A 272 5.93 -4.87 14.81
N ASP A 273 5.87 -5.03 16.12
CA ASP A 273 6.80 -5.76 17.00
C ASP A 273 7.46 -7.02 16.38
N PRO A 274 8.82 -7.13 16.35
CA PRO A 274 9.53 -8.30 15.83
C PRO A 274 9.28 -9.61 16.61
N THR A 275 8.58 -9.58 17.75
CA THR A 275 8.26 -10.77 18.55
C THR A 275 6.93 -11.44 18.20
N THR A 276 6.12 -10.84 17.32
CA THR A 276 4.90 -11.49 16.80
C THR A 276 5.13 -11.90 15.35
N PRO A 277 5.07 -13.19 14.98
CA PRO A 277 4.99 -13.58 13.58
C PRO A 277 3.59 -13.21 13.07
N MET A 278 3.38 -11.94 12.72
CA MET A 278 2.22 -11.56 11.94
C MET A 278 2.42 -12.08 10.52
N MET A 279 1.61 -13.06 10.13
CA MET A 279 1.45 -13.44 8.74
C MET A 279 1.26 -12.19 7.89
N TRP A 280 2.12 -12.02 6.89
CA TRP A 280 1.99 -11.04 5.82
C TRP A 280 0.65 -11.23 5.09
N ARG A 281 -0.42 -10.64 5.61
CA ARG A 281 -1.66 -10.50 4.86
C ARG A 281 -1.64 -9.12 4.23
N THR A 282 -1.28 -9.08 2.95
CA THR A 282 -1.59 -7.97 2.04
C THR A 282 -3.09 -7.70 2.09
N HIS A 283 -3.52 -6.79 2.96
CA HIS A 283 -4.86 -6.23 2.89
C HIS A 283 -4.81 -5.08 1.90
N PHE A 284 -5.38 -5.31 0.72
CA PHE A 284 -5.70 -4.27 -0.24
C PHE A 284 -6.84 -3.42 0.33
N MET A 285 -6.50 -2.35 1.07
CA MET A 285 -7.47 -1.32 1.41
C MET A 285 -7.44 -0.24 0.34
N ALA A 286 -8.55 -0.09 -0.38
CA ALA A 286 -8.82 1.03 -1.24
C ALA A 286 -9.59 2.08 -0.43
N GLU A 287 -8.98 3.25 -0.25
CA GLU A 287 -9.71 4.49 0.09
C GLU A 287 -10.38 5.07 -1.17
#